data_AF-A0A1H6V6D2-F1
#
_entry.id   AF-A0A1H6V6D2-F1
#
_cell.length_a   1.000
_cell.length_b   1.000
_cell.length_c   1.000
_cell.angle_alpha   90.00
_cell.angle_beta   90.00
_cell.angle_gamma   90.00
#
_symmetry.space_group_name_H-M   'P 1'
#
loop_
_entity.id
_entity.type
_entity.pdbx_description
1 polymer ?
#
loop_
_entity_poly.entity_id
_entity_poly.type
_entity_poly.pdbx_seq_one_letter_code
_entity_poly.pdbx_strand_id
1 'polypeptide(L)'
;MAVYGIEKGELVQLAETLESMLSPELAGWSDFDDLLSGLGMGLYDEVGDAYRLYRRHRYDEAWPEGKLPGVKFMFEVNIDGDNFDVILIGDRLPDYLAVLRLLESLVAADKDAAARAEKMLMDEQRRLGRG
;
A
#
# COMPACT_ATOMS: atom_id res chain seq x y z
N MET A 1 -11.44 1.65 -1.47
CA MET A 1 -10.19 1.05 -1.96
C MET A 1 -10.33 0.70 -3.42
N ALA A 2 -9.93 1.62 -4.30
CA ALA A 2 -9.73 1.34 -5.71
C ALA A 2 -8.41 0.57 -5.91
N VAL A 3 -8.32 -0.15 -7.03
CA VAL A 3 -7.12 -0.90 -7.40
C VAL A 3 -6.53 -0.33 -8.68
N TYR A 4 -5.24 -0.05 -8.64
CA TYR A 4 -4.47 0.54 -9.73
C TYR A 4 -3.32 -0.37 -10.16
N GLY A 5 -2.86 -0.17 -11.38
CA GLY A 5 -1.61 -0.69 -11.91
C GLY A 5 -0.84 0.41 -12.62
N ILE A 6 0.29 0.03 -13.24
CA ILE A 6 1.09 0.97 -14.04
C ILE A 6 1.07 0.55 -15.51
N GLU A 7 0.65 1.46 -16.37
CA GLU A 7 0.79 1.33 -17.81
C GLU A 7 1.58 2.52 -18.35
N LYS A 8 2.66 2.25 -19.08
CA LYS A 8 3.54 3.29 -19.68
C LYS A 8 4.04 4.35 -18.67
N GLY A 9 4.15 3.98 -17.39
CA GLY A 9 4.62 4.86 -16.31
C GLY A 9 3.53 5.69 -15.63
N GLU A 10 2.26 5.48 -15.97
CA GLU A 10 1.11 6.17 -15.36
C GLU A 10 0.21 5.20 -14.60
N LEU A 11 -0.47 5.71 -13.56
CA LEU A 11 -1.48 4.94 -12.82
C LEU A 11 -2.72 4.74 -13.68
N VAL A 12 -3.13 3.49 -13.82
CA VAL A 12 -4.37 3.10 -14.49
C VAL A 12 -5.22 2.33 -13.50
N GLN A 13 -6.49 2.71 -13.36
CA GLN A 13 -7.42 1.97 -12.52
C GLN A 13 -7.74 0.62 -13.18
N LEU A 14 -7.47 -0.46 -12.45
CA LEU A 14 -7.74 -1.84 -12.89
C LEU A 14 -9.10 -2.32 -12.40
N ALA A 15 -9.50 -1.89 -11.21
CA ALA A 15 -10.78 -2.24 -10.61
C ALA A 15 -11.26 -1.21 -9.59
N GLU A 16 -12.56 -1.25 -9.28
CA GLU A 16 -13.14 -0.45 -8.20
C GLU A 16 -12.85 -1.03 -6.82
N THR A 17 -12.64 -2.35 -6.73
CA THR A 17 -12.33 -3.05 -5.48
C THR A 17 -11.40 -4.24 -5.70
N LEU A 18 -10.64 -4.63 -4.69
CA LEU A 18 -9.73 -5.77 -4.77
C LEU A 18 -10.49 -7.10 -4.91
N GLU A 19 -11.62 -7.24 -4.22
CA GLU A 19 -12.50 -8.40 -4.23
C GLU A 19 -12.97 -8.74 -5.64
N SER A 20 -13.23 -7.73 -6.49
CA SER A 20 -13.65 -7.94 -7.87
C SER A 20 -12.58 -8.57 -8.76
N MET A 21 -11.31 -8.54 -8.34
CA MET A 21 -10.17 -9.14 -9.04
C MET A 21 -9.79 -10.52 -8.49
N LEU A 22 -10.41 -10.94 -7.39
CA LEU A 22 -10.08 -12.18 -6.68
C LEU A 22 -11.07 -13.30 -7.03
N SER A 23 -10.61 -14.54 -6.88
CA SER A 23 -11.50 -15.70 -6.94
C SER A 23 -12.52 -15.66 -5.79
N PRO A 24 -13.71 -16.28 -5.94
CA PRO A 24 -14.74 -16.27 -4.89
C PRO A 24 -14.26 -16.79 -3.52
N GLU A 25 -13.31 -17.73 -3.49
CA GLU A 25 -12.78 -18.25 -2.22
C GLU A 25 -11.91 -17.23 -1.49
N LEU A 26 -11.30 -16.30 -2.23
CA LEU A 26 -10.50 -15.23 -1.65
C LEU A 26 -11.31 -13.97 -1.42
N ALA A 27 -12.31 -13.66 -2.24
CA ALA A 27 -13.09 -12.42 -2.19
C ALA A 27 -13.91 -12.24 -0.89
N GLY A 28 -14.12 -13.31 -0.12
CA GLY A 28 -14.82 -13.29 1.18
C GLY A 28 -13.91 -13.09 2.40
N TRP A 29 -12.74 -12.49 2.22
CA TRP A 29 -11.79 -12.25 3.29
C TRP A 29 -12.36 -11.30 4.37
N SER A 30 -12.11 -11.60 5.64
CA SER A 30 -12.54 -10.77 6.78
C SER A 30 -11.44 -9.85 7.31
N ASP A 31 -10.20 -10.17 6.99
CA ASP A 31 -9.01 -9.44 7.41
C ASP A 31 -8.02 -9.36 6.25
N PHE A 32 -7.39 -8.19 6.09
CA PHE A 32 -6.52 -7.91 4.96
C PHE A 32 -5.21 -8.70 5.06
N ASP A 33 -4.65 -8.85 6.28
CA ASP A 33 -3.42 -9.61 6.49
C ASP A 33 -3.61 -11.11 6.19
N ASP A 34 -4.77 -11.67 6.54
CA ASP A 34 -5.15 -13.05 6.18
C ASP A 34 -5.23 -13.24 4.65
N LEU A 35 -5.81 -12.27 3.93
CA LEU A 35 -5.81 -12.27 2.46
C LEU A 35 -4.38 -12.27 1.92
N LEU A 36 -3.52 -11.40 2.42
CA LEU A 36 -2.14 -11.27 1.93
C LEU A 36 -1.31 -12.53 2.18
N SER A 37 -1.48 -13.14 3.35
CA SER A 37 -0.91 -14.45 3.67
C SER A 37 -1.40 -15.52 2.68
N GLY A 38 -2.70 -15.56 2.38
CA GLY A 38 -3.30 -16.45 1.38
C GLY A 38 -2.83 -16.18 -0.07
N LEU A 39 -2.37 -14.96 -0.33
CA LEU A 39 -1.72 -14.52 -1.57
C LEU A 39 -0.18 -14.69 -1.53
N GLY A 40 0.38 -15.23 -0.45
CA GLY A 40 1.84 -15.41 -0.26
C GLY A 40 2.62 -14.09 -0.29
N MET A 41 1.95 -12.99 0.03
CA MET A 41 2.54 -11.67 0.21
C MET A 41 2.85 -11.45 1.69
N GLY A 42 4.00 -10.85 1.97
CA GLY A 42 4.33 -10.38 3.30
C GLY A 42 4.77 -8.93 3.26
N LEU A 43 4.59 -8.24 4.38
CA LEU A 43 5.04 -6.87 4.56
C LEU A 43 6.55 -6.81 4.36
N TYR A 44 6.98 -5.90 3.48
CA TYR A 44 8.37 -5.72 3.09
C TYR A 44 8.92 -4.37 3.57
N ASP A 45 8.11 -3.32 3.50
CA ASP A 45 8.46 -1.98 3.97
C ASP A 45 7.20 -1.20 4.38
N GLU A 46 7.37 -0.19 5.23
CA GLU A 46 6.31 0.70 5.71
C GLU A 46 6.88 2.11 5.91
N VAL A 47 6.21 3.12 5.35
CA VAL A 47 6.67 4.51 5.42
C VAL A 47 5.62 5.36 6.12
N GLY A 48 5.78 5.48 7.43
CA GLY A 48 4.85 6.25 8.27
C GLY A 48 3.41 5.81 8.03
N ASP A 49 2.50 6.78 7.94
CA ASP A 49 1.12 6.50 7.55
C ASP A 49 0.92 6.59 6.03
N ALA A 50 1.95 6.84 5.22
CA ALA A 50 1.81 7.08 3.78
C ALA A 50 1.48 5.81 2.99
N TYR A 51 2.24 4.73 3.19
CA TYR A 51 1.97 3.44 2.56
C TYR A 51 2.63 2.25 3.25
N ARG A 52 2.06 1.08 3.01
CA ARG A 52 2.67 -0.24 3.27
C ARG A 52 3.00 -0.93 1.97
N LEU A 53 4.21 -1.47 1.87
CA LEU A 53 4.69 -2.23 0.72
C LEU A 53 4.74 -3.70 1.07
N TYR A 54 3.95 -4.49 0.37
CA TYR A 54 3.95 -5.94 0.46
C TYR A 54 4.67 -6.55 -0.74
N ARG A 55 5.45 -7.59 -0.47
CA ARG A 55 6.22 -8.32 -1.47
C ARG A 55 5.87 -9.79 -1.43
N ARG A 56 5.68 -10.35 -2.61
CA ARG A 56 5.43 -11.78 -2.75
C ARG A 56 6.71 -12.59 -2.51
N HIS A 57 6.64 -13.56 -1.59
CA HIS A 57 7.79 -14.33 -1.13
C HIS A 57 8.30 -15.36 -2.15
N ARG A 58 7.40 -16.02 -2.89
CA ARG A 58 7.74 -16.93 -3.98
C ARG A 58 7.09 -16.46 -5.27
N TYR A 59 7.89 -16.38 -6.33
CA TYR A 59 7.40 -16.09 -7.68
C TYR A 59 7.18 -17.43 -8.38
N ASP A 60 6.10 -18.10 -7.99
CA ASP A 60 5.66 -19.34 -8.60
C ASP A 60 4.84 -18.94 -9.84
N GLU A 61 5.39 -19.15 -11.04
CA GLU A 61 4.67 -18.92 -12.32
C GLU A 61 3.38 -19.78 -12.41
N ALA A 62 3.31 -20.88 -11.66
CA ALA A 62 2.19 -21.83 -11.61
C ALA A 62 1.13 -21.45 -10.55
N TRP A 63 0.84 -20.16 -10.41
CA TRP A 63 -0.17 -19.72 -9.46
C TRP A 63 -1.58 -19.98 -10.03
N PRO A 64 -2.55 -20.46 -9.22
CA PRO A 64 -3.91 -20.71 -9.71
C PRO A 64 -4.53 -19.46 -10.33
N GLU A 65 -5.28 -19.66 -11.42
CA GLU A 65 -6.14 -18.65 -12.03
C GLU A 65 -6.99 -17.95 -10.95
N GLY A 66 -7.13 -16.62 -11.02
CA GLY A 66 -7.96 -15.84 -10.10
C GLY A 66 -7.26 -15.27 -8.85
N LYS A 67 -5.93 -15.33 -8.75
CA LYS A 67 -5.17 -14.76 -7.62
C LYS A 67 -4.08 -13.77 -8.07
N LEU A 68 -4.50 -12.64 -8.65
CA LEU A 68 -3.64 -11.53 -9.10
C LEU A 68 -2.39 -11.98 -9.91
N PRO A 69 -2.59 -12.56 -11.11
CA PRO A 69 -1.49 -13.09 -11.91
C PRO A 69 -0.47 -12.00 -12.24
N GLY A 70 0.82 -12.34 -12.14
CA GLY A 70 1.92 -11.45 -12.49
C GLY A 70 2.29 -10.40 -11.43
N VAL A 71 1.51 -10.25 -10.34
CA VAL A 71 1.82 -9.29 -9.27
C VAL A 71 2.96 -9.77 -8.39
N LYS A 72 3.96 -8.90 -8.22
CA LYS A 72 5.15 -9.10 -7.37
C LYS A 72 5.14 -8.20 -6.13
N PHE A 73 4.68 -6.96 -6.30
CA PHE A 73 4.61 -5.94 -5.26
C PHE A 73 3.20 -5.38 -5.18
N MET A 74 2.78 -5.04 -3.97
CA MET A 74 1.52 -4.36 -3.70
C MET A 74 1.80 -3.19 -2.76
N PHE A 75 1.39 -2.00 -3.14
CA PHE A 75 1.40 -0.83 -2.26
C PHE A 75 -0.03 -0.61 -1.76
N GLU A 76 -0.23 -0.68 -0.45
CA GLU A 76 -1.43 -0.15 0.21
C GLU A 76 -1.12 1.31 0.56
N VAL A 77 -1.79 2.24 -0.12
CA VAL A 77 -1.52 3.68 -0.06
C VAL A 77 -2.62 4.35 0.73
N ASN A 78 -2.25 5.12 1.73
CA ASN A 78 -3.18 5.89 2.54
C ASN A 78 -3.58 7.17 1.82
N ILE A 79 -4.88 7.40 1.69
CA ILE A 79 -5.44 8.58 1.05
C ILE A 79 -5.80 9.65 2.08
N ASP A 80 -6.47 9.27 3.17
CA ASP A 80 -7.00 10.22 4.16
C ASP A 80 -7.13 9.66 5.60
N GLY A 81 -6.44 8.58 5.92
CA GLY A 81 -6.39 7.94 7.24
C GLY A 81 -7.33 6.75 7.37
N ASP A 82 -8.53 6.87 6.80
CA ASP A 82 -9.56 5.83 6.84
C ASP A 82 -9.74 5.12 5.48
N ASN A 83 -9.30 5.76 4.39
CA ASN A 83 -9.35 5.17 3.05
C ASN A 83 -7.95 4.83 2.55
N PHE A 84 -7.81 3.58 2.11
CA PHE A 84 -6.62 3.07 1.46
C PHE A 84 -6.96 2.64 0.03
N ASP A 85 -6.04 2.89 -0.89
CA ASP A 85 -6.08 2.38 -2.26
C ASP A 85 -4.89 1.44 -2.49
N VAL A 86 -5.04 0.53 -3.45
CA VAL A 86 -4.01 -0.48 -3.74
C VAL A 86 -3.39 -0.26 -5.11
N ILE A 87 -2.06 -0.31 -5.18
CA ILE A 87 -1.31 -0.30 -6.44
C ILE A 87 -0.60 -1.65 -6.61
N LEU A 88 -0.93 -2.36 -7.68
CA LEU A 88 -0.38 -3.68 -8.03
C LEU A 88 0.72 -3.55 -9.09
N ILE A 89 1.89 -4.12 -8.82
CA ILE A 89 3.05 -4.04 -9.71
C ILE A 89 3.67 -5.42 -9.91
N GLY A 90 4.01 -5.74 -11.16
CA GLY A 90 4.74 -6.95 -11.52
C GLY A 90 6.24 -6.84 -11.24
N ASP A 91 7.03 -7.82 -11.72
CA ASP A 91 8.49 -7.82 -11.55
C ASP A 91 9.19 -6.97 -12.62
N ARG A 92 8.81 -5.69 -12.69
CA ARG A 92 9.37 -4.72 -13.64
C ARG A 92 9.89 -3.51 -12.90
N LEU A 93 11.21 -3.35 -12.90
CA LEU A 93 11.88 -2.23 -12.23
C LEU A 93 11.36 -0.85 -12.68
N PRO A 94 11.11 -0.57 -13.97
CA PRO A 94 10.60 0.75 -14.37
C PRO A 94 9.25 1.09 -13.74
N ASP A 95 8.35 0.10 -13.64
CA ASP A 95 7.01 0.30 -13.08
C ASP A 95 7.10 0.51 -11.56
N TYR A 96 7.98 -0.24 -10.88
CA TYR A 96 8.29 -0.04 -9.46
C TYR A 96 8.83 1.37 -9.19
N LEU A 97 9.81 1.84 -9.98
CA LEU A 97 10.37 3.18 -9.84
C LEU A 97 9.35 4.28 -10.16
N ALA A 98 8.40 4.04 -11.08
CA ALA A 98 7.32 4.97 -11.37
C ALA A 98 6.41 5.16 -10.16
N VAL A 99 6.01 4.07 -9.48
CA VAL A 99 5.22 4.15 -8.25
C VAL A 99 5.96 4.92 -7.16
N LEU A 100 7.24 4.60 -6.92
CA LEU A 100 8.01 5.32 -5.90
C LEU A 100 8.02 6.83 -6.14
N ARG A 101 8.21 7.26 -7.39
CA ARG A 101 8.17 8.68 -7.76
C ARG A 101 6.81 9.32 -7.53
N LEU A 102 5.72 8.60 -7.83
CA LEU A 102 4.36 9.09 -7.61
C LEU A 102 4.06 9.26 -6.11
N LEU A 103 4.63 8.40 -5.26
CA LEU A 103 4.42 8.44 -3.81
C LEU A 103 5.34 9.44 -3.08
N GLU A 104 6.35 10.02 -3.74
CA GLU A 104 7.30 10.95 -3.11
C GLU A 104 6.60 12.12 -2.40
N SER A 105 5.60 12.74 -3.04
CA SER A 105 4.86 13.86 -2.45
C SER A 105 4.03 13.43 -1.24
N LEU A 106 3.46 12.22 -1.27
CA LEU A 106 2.68 11.69 -0.16
C LEU A 106 3.58 11.43 1.06
N VAL A 107 4.74 10.79 0.83
CA VAL A 107 5.74 10.55 1.89
C VAL A 107 6.27 11.87 2.47
N ALA A 108 6.47 12.89 1.64
CA ALA A 108 6.89 14.21 2.13
C ALA A 108 5.81 14.84 3.02
N ALA A 109 4.54 14.77 2.60
CA ALA A 109 3.42 15.29 3.37
C ALA A 109 3.23 14.57 4.72
N ASP A 110 3.38 13.24 4.74
CA ASP A 110 3.33 12.42 5.95
C ASP A 110 4.41 12.81 6.96
N LYS A 111 5.66 12.93 6.50
CA LYS A 111 6.79 13.39 7.35
C LYS A 111 6.56 14.78 7.94
N ASP A 112 6.03 15.69 7.13
CA ASP A 112 5.68 17.05 7.57
C ASP A 112 4.57 17.03 8.63
N ALA A 113 3.55 16.17 8.47
CA ALA A 113 2.47 16.01 9.43
C ALA A 113 2.98 15.44 10.75
N ALA A 114 3.80 14.39 10.71
CA ALA A 114 4.43 13.79 11.87
C ALA A 114 5.29 14.81 12.65
N ALA A 115 6.12 15.58 11.95
CA ALA A 115 6.96 16.60 12.58
C ALA A 115 6.13 17.71 13.27
N ARG A 116 4.98 18.10 12.69
CA ARG A 116 4.06 19.08 13.31
C ARG A 116 3.40 18.50 14.55
N ALA A 117 2.96 17.24 14.51
CA ALA A 117 2.35 16.56 15.65
C ALA A 117 3.34 16.45 16.82
N GLU A 118 4.59 16.04 16.55
CA GLU A 118 5.64 15.96 17.56
C GLU A 118 5.91 17.33 18.21
N LYS A 119 5.99 18.39 17.41
CA LYS A 119 6.18 19.76 17.92
C LYS A 119 5.03 20.19 18.83
N MET A 120 3.78 19.89 18.47
CA MET A 120 2.61 20.21 19.30
C MET A 120 2.66 19.48 20.65
N LEU A 121 3.00 18.19 20.64
CA LEU A 121 3.14 17.40 21.87
C LEU A 121 4.24 17.95 22.78
N MET A 122 5.39 18.34 22.23
CA MET A 122 6.47 18.97 23.01
C MET A 122 6.04 20.32 23.61
N ASP A 123 5.31 21.14 22.85
CA ASP A 123 4.82 22.43 23.33
C ASP A 123 3.76 22.27 24.44
N GLU A 124 2.91 21.25 24.35
CA GLU A 124 1.93 20.91 25.38
C GLU A 124 2.59 20.41 26.66
N GLN A 125 3.57 19.49 26.56
CA GLN A 125 4.33 19.02 27.72
C GLN A 125 5.09 20.16 28.42
N ARG A 126 5.63 21.12 27.66
CA ARG A 126 6.27 22.33 28.21
C ARG A 126 5.29 23.24 28.95
N ARG A 127 4.03 23.29 28.51
CA ARG A 127 2.97 24.05 29.20
C ARG A 127 2.56 23.37 30.50
N LEU A 128 2.40 22.04 30.48
CA LEU A 128 1.97 21.26 31.64
C LEU A 128 3.06 21.11 32.71
N GLY A 129 4.34 21.02 32.33
CA GLY A 129 5.48 20.92 33.26
C GLY A 129 5.90 22.24 33.92
N ARG A 130 5.20 23.35 33.67
CA ARG A 130 5.43 24.65 34.31
C ARG A 130 4.29 25.08 35.26
N GLY A 131 3.32 24.20 35.52
CA GLY A 131 2.21 24.41 36.44
C GLY A 131 2.48 23.88 37.84
#